data_AF-K9ZNU9-F1
#
_entry.id   AF-K9ZNU9-F1
#
_cell.length_a   1.000
_cell.length_b   1.000
_cell.length_c   1.000
_cell.angle_alpha   90.00
_cell.angle_beta   90.00
_cell.angle_gamma   90.00
#
_symmetry.space_group_name_H-M   'P 1'
#
loop_
_entity.id
_entity.type
_entity.pdbx_description
1 polymer ?
#
loop_
_entity_poly.entity_id
_entity_poly.type
_entity_poly.pdbx_seq_one_letter_code
_entity_poly.pdbx_strand_id
1 'polypeptide(L)'
;MKGTGQVTEFSYTAKHKPNQLIYGNGQTAVITGWTVKQAIAKHLQPSDYAVIGQLYSPTRGINLLVRNLLLNPHVRYLVVLNATKEDKNAGASHCLLDFFRNGVEESLSDTGRKSWVIRSTITGYIDIEINIDVLEKLRHSIEFQEAQSITEAVEKIKHYSQQAAIDPWGVSLEFPMATIEPTVLPGSRYGHRIEGKTIAETWVKIIHRIKTTGTIRPTSYDGKWQELIDLMAVVTDEPEDFYFPEPNYLPIDKSFLEEYISQILDDSPNREGVKYTYGQRLRSWFGHDQIQQVIDKLVNDIDSARAVMSLWDAKQDHNDSPPCLNHIWVRIVDNELSLTATFRSNDMFSAWPANAMGLRELQRYICEAIIQKSNHKLKMGALITISQSAHIYDDCFENVENVIQSQYPKICQQRDYFDPAGSFIITIQNNQIIVEHTTPGSGEVVNCYSGKSANKLSQQIFIDCPGLQVSHALYLGGELQKAEIALLMKQDFIYEQDKPIKVTNFITQ
;
A
#
# COMPACT_ATOMS: atom_id res chain seq x y z
N MET A 1 17.66 20.75 42.36
CA MET A 1 18.74 21.13 41.42
C MET A 1 18.43 20.46 40.09
N LYS A 2 18.22 21.23 39.02
CA LYS A 2 18.07 20.67 37.66
C LYS A 2 19.45 20.14 37.26
N GLY A 3 19.61 18.81 37.20
CA GLY A 3 20.82 18.21 36.65
C GLY A 3 20.93 18.60 35.18
N THR A 4 21.89 19.47 34.87
CA THR A 4 22.25 19.81 33.49
C THR A 4 23.15 18.68 32.98
N GLY A 5 22.70 17.95 31.96
CA GLY A 5 23.50 16.89 31.33
C GLY A 5 24.85 17.42 30.84
N GLN A 6 25.85 16.54 30.78
CA GLN A 6 27.20 16.93 30.35
C GLN A 6 27.21 17.10 28.82
N VAL A 7 27.39 18.35 28.35
CA VAL A 7 27.58 18.63 26.93
C VAL A 7 28.88 17.97 26.47
N THR A 8 28.82 17.10 25.46
CA THR A 8 30.01 16.48 24.88
C THR A 8 30.53 17.31 23.71
N GLU A 9 31.80 17.09 23.35
CA GLU A 9 32.40 17.68 22.14
C GLU A 9 31.94 16.99 20.84
N PHE A 10 31.18 15.91 20.95
CA PHE A 10 30.78 15.08 19.81
C PHE A 10 29.48 15.59 19.17
N SER A 11 29.43 15.54 17.84
CA SER A 11 28.26 15.90 17.05
C SER A 11 27.79 14.69 16.23
N TYR A 12 26.52 14.33 16.39
CA TYR A 12 25.91 13.27 15.58
C TYR A 12 25.68 13.76 14.15
N THR A 13 26.11 12.97 13.16
CA THR A 13 25.93 13.25 11.73
C THR A 13 25.22 12.08 11.06
N ALA A 14 24.13 12.31 10.34
CA ALA A 14 23.44 11.24 9.62
C ALA A 14 23.63 11.38 8.11
N LYS A 15 23.89 10.26 7.42
CA LYS A 15 23.85 10.20 5.95
C LYS A 15 22.53 9.63 5.44
N HIS A 16 21.87 8.81 6.24
CA HIS A 16 20.59 8.22 5.89
C HIS A 16 19.45 8.94 6.63
N LYS A 17 18.57 9.59 5.85
CA LYS A 17 17.40 10.35 6.33
C LYS A 17 17.71 11.49 7.34
N PRO A 18 18.72 12.36 7.08
CA PRO A 18 19.14 13.38 8.04
C PRO A 18 18.02 14.37 8.45
N ASN A 19 17.12 14.73 7.54
CA ASN A 19 16.03 15.67 7.83
C ASN A 19 14.89 15.04 8.65
N GLN A 20 14.98 13.74 8.97
CA GLN A 20 14.00 13.03 9.80
C GLN A 20 14.47 12.85 11.25
N LEU A 21 15.56 13.47 11.68
CA LEU A 21 16.13 13.26 13.02
C LEU A 21 16.10 14.53 13.86
N ILE A 22 16.08 14.38 15.18
CA ILE A 22 16.31 15.47 16.13
C ILE A 22 17.72 15.29 16.68
N TYR A 23 18.58 16.29 16.49
CA TYR A 23 19.99 16.22 16.86
C TYR A 23 20.23 16.84 18.24
N GLY A 24 21.16 16.22 18.99
CA GLY A 24 21.67 16.72 20.26
C GLY A 24 23.20 16.63 20.32
N ASN A 25 23.75 16.74 21.52
CA ASN A 25 25.19 16.74 21.80
C ASN A 25 25.59 15.80 22.96
N GLY A 26 24.71 14.85 23.30
CA GLY A 26 25.02 13.74 24.22
C GLY A 26 25.54 12.49 23.48
N GLN A 27 25.57 11.34 24.18
CA GLN A 27 26.04 10.05 23.63
C GLN A 27 24.94 8.98 23.51
N THR A 28 23.69 9.36 23.75
CA THR A 28 22.53 8.44 23.74
C THR A 28 21.72 8.58 22.45
N ALA A 29 21.65 7.53 21.65
CA ALA A 29 20.68 7.46 20.56
C ALA A 29 19.31 6.99 21.09
N VAL A 30 18.23 7.64 20.66
CA VAL A 30 16.87 7.36 21.11
C VAL A 30 16.01 6.96 19.93
N ILE A 31 15.42 5.77 19.99
CA ILE A 31 14.61 5.18 18.91
C ILE A 31 13.18 5.06 19.39
N THR A 32 12.24 5.75 18.71
CA THR A 32 10.85 5.87 19.22
C THR A 32 9.80 5.01 18.52
N GLY A 33 10.18 4.08 17.64
CA GLY A 33 9.18 3.28 16.92
C GLY A 33 8.22 4.16 16.10
N TRP A 34 6.92 3.86 16.19
CA TRP A 34 5.79 4.66 15.72
C TRP A 34 5.41 5.81 16.66
N THR A 35 5.81 5.76 17.94
CA THR A 35 5.64 6.88 18.86
C THR A 35 6.28 8.15 18.29
N VAL A 36 5.53 9.25 18.28
CA VAL A 36 6.00 10.55 17.76
C VAL A 36 7.21 11.04 18.55
N LYS A 37 8.38 11.16 17.90
CA LYS A 37 9.66 11.55 18.55
C LYS A 37 9.60 12.87 19.33
N GLN A 38 8.79 13.84 18.89
CA GLN A 38 8.59 15.11 19.61
C GLN A 38 7.96 14.92 20.99
N ALA A 39 7.18 13.85 21.19
CA ALA A 39 6.59 13.52 22.48
C ALA A 39 7.67 13.17 23.51
N ILE A 40 8.79 12.54 23.10
CA ILE A 40 9.96 12.37 23.98
C ILE A 40 10.79 13.66 24.03
N ALA A 41 11.11 14.24 22.88
CA ALA A 41 12.08 15.33 22.78
C ALA A 41 11.74 16.54 23.66
N LYS A 42 10.45 16.87 23.83
CA LYS A 42 9.99 17.98 24.67
C LYS A 42 10.32 17.84 26.16
N HIS A 43 10.67 16.63 26.63
CA HIS A 43 11.02 16.36 28.03
C HIS A 43 12.54 16.32 28.28
N LEU A 44 13.34 16.52 27.24
CA LEU A 44 14.79 16.37 27.23
C LEU A 44 15.47 17.68 26.82
N GLN A 45 16.72 17.84 27.24
CA GLN A 45 17.63 18.87 26.73
C GLN A 45 18.50 18.28 25.60
N PRO A 46 19.02 19.09 24.67
CA PRO A 46 19.93 18.59 23.62
C PRO A 46 21.17 17.87 24.16
N SER A 47 21.60 18.14 25.40
CA SER A 47 22.69 17.43 26.09
C SER A 47 22.34 16.01 26.52
N ASP A 48 21.06 15.67 26.59
CA ASP A 48 20.62 14.37 27.11
C ASP A 48 20.75 13.26 26.07
N TYR A 49 20.89 13.60 24.78
CA TYR A 49 20.89 12.64 23.68
C TYR A 49 21.82 13.07 22.54
N ALA A 50 22.32 12.10 21.77
CA ALA A 50 23.00 12.32 20.51
C ALA A 50 22.00 12.57 19.39
N VAL A 51 20.97 11.73 19.31
CA VAL A 51 19.95 11.77 18.25
C VAL A 51 18.65 11.13 18.72
N ILE A 52 17.52 11.63 18.22
CA ILE A 52 16.20 11.00 18.36
C ILE A 52 15.61 10.74 16.98
N GLY A 53 15.23 9.49 16.70
CA GLY A 53 14.64 9.06 15.44
C GLY A 53 13.50 8.05 15.62
N GLN A 54 12.65 7.94 14.61
CA GLN A 54 11.58 6.95 14.55
C GLN A 54 12.04 5.73 13.74
N LEU A 55 11.61 4.54 14.15
CA LEU A 55 11.92 3.28 13.47
C LEU A 55 10.60 2.55 13.20
N TYR A 56 10.04 2.75 12.01
CA TYR A 56 8.71 2.25 11.68
C TYR A 56 8.68 0.79 11.22
N SER A 57 9.78 0.31 10.62
CA SER A 57 9.83 -1.00 9.98
C SER A 57 11.17 -1.68 10.24
N PRO A 58 11.18 -2.96 10.67
CA PRO A 58 12.40 -3.71 10.90
C PRO A 58 13.16 -3.99 9.60
N THR A 59 12.43 -4.29 8.52
CA THR A 59 12.98 -4.64 7.21
C THR A 59 13.50 -3.44 6.42
N ARG A 60 12.95 -2.24 6.64
CA ARG A 60 13.37 -1.01 5.92
C ARG A 60 14.31 -0.13 6.73
N GLY A 61 14.04 0.02 8.03
CA GLY A 61 14.64 1.06 8.85
C GLY A 61 15.92 0.64 9.58
N ILE A 62 16.05 -0.62 10.00
CA ILE A 62 17.21 -1.07 10.79
C ILE A 62 18.50 -0.94 9.98
N ASN A 63 18.46 -1.30 8.70
CA ASN A 63 19.58 -1.19 7.78
C ASN A 63 20.15 0.25 7.66
N LEU A 64 19.27 1.26 7.67
CA LEU A 64 19.64 2.69 7.67
C LEU A 64 20.19 3.13 9.03
N LEU A 65 19.51 2.71 10.10
CA LEU A 65 19.87 3.02 11.48
C LEU A 65 21.28 2.50 11.81
N VAL A 66 21.57 1.24 11.47
CA VAL A 66 22.88 0.61 11.71
C VAL A 66 23.99 1.38 11.01
N ARG A 67 23.80 1.78 9.74
CA ARG A 67 24.78 2.61 9.03
C ARG A 67 25.03 3.96 9.69
N ASN A 68 23.96 4.64 10.13
CA ASN A 68 24.13 5.88 10.87
C ASN A 68 24.82 5.64 12.22
N LEU A 69 24.59 4.53 12.93
CA LEU A 69 25.33 4.22 14.17
C LEU A 69 26.82 3.93 13.90
N LEU A 70 27.15 3.20 12.84
CA LEU A 70 28.53 2.93 12.42
C LEU A 70 29.29 4.21 12.03
N LEU A 71 28.58 5.20 11.49
CA LEU A 71 29.13 6.52 11.19
C LEU A 71 29.40 7.36 12.45
N ASN A 72 28.77 7.02 13.58
CA ASN A 72 28.81 7.81 14.81
C ASN A 72 29.32 6.99 16.02
N PRO A 73 30.62 6.66 16.07
CA PRO A 73 31.20 5.82 17.13
C PRO A 73 31.21 6.47 18.52
N HIS A 74 30.83 7.75 18.62
CA HIS A 74 30.64 8.44 19.90
C HIS A 74 29.30 8.08 20.58
N VAL A 75 28.36 7.44 19.86
CA VAL A 75 27.15 6.90 20.49
C VAL A 75 27.53 5.69 21.34
N ARG A 76 27.26 5.79 22.65
CA ARG A 76 27.58 4.76 23.65
C ARG A 76 26.35 4.10 24.24
N TYR A 77 25.20 4.79 24.16
CA TYR A 77 23.96 4.34 24.76
C TYR A 77 22.83 4.34 23.74
N LEU A 78 21.92 3.39 23.86
CA LEU A 78 20.72 3.28 23.05
C LEU A 78 19.49 3.11 23.94
N VAL A 79 18.49 3.96 23.76
CA VAL A 79 17.18 3.79 24.40
C VAL A 79 16.14 3.53 23.32
N VAL A 80 15.50 2.36 23.38
CA VAL A 80 14.49 1.94 22.41
C VAL A 80 13.11 1.96 23.08
N LEU A 81 12.22 2.82 22.58
CA LEU A 81 10.85 2.92 23.05
C LEU A 81 9.97 1.90 22.32
N ASN A 82 9.11 1.23 23.09
CA ASN A 82 8.10 0.29 22.62
C ASN A 82 6.79 0.49 23.40
N ALA A 83 6.26 1.72 23.37
CA ALA A 83 5.22 2.17 24.31
C ALA A 83 3.80 1.99 23.79
N THR A 84 3.61 2.14 22.48
CA THR A 84 2.29 2.12 21.85
C THR A 84 1.96 0.75 21.29
N LYS A 85 0.69 0.52 20.93
CA LYS A 85 0.31 -0.71 20.24
C LYS A 85 0.93 -0.73 18.85
N GLU A 86 0.96 0.42 18.21
CA GLU A 86 1.56 0.67 16.91
C GLU A 86 3.06 0.31 16.90
N ASP A 87 3.81 0.63 17.96
CA ASP A 87 5.20 0.19 18.13
C ASP A 87 5.33 -1.34 18.14
N LYS A 88 4.46 -2.01 18.91
CA LYS A 88 4.48 -3.46 19.12
C LYS A 88 4.10 -4.20 17.85
N ASN A 89 3.05 -3.73 17.17
CA ASN A 89 2.53 -4.34 15.96
C ASN A 89 3.53 -4.24 14.81
N ALA A 90 4.25 -3.12 14.72
CA ALA A 90 5.29 -2.96 13.71
C ALA A 90 6.54 -3.80 14.00
N GLY A 91 6.77 -4.18 15.26
CA GLY A 91 7.86 -5.06 15.65
C GLY A 91 9.28 -4.49 15.51
N ALA A 92 9.42 -3.27 14.99
CA ALA A 92 10.71 -2.72 14.59
C ALA A 92 11.63 -2.48 15.81
N SER A 93 11.08 -1.96 16.91
CA SER A 93 11.80 -1.79 18.17
C SER A 93 12.27 -3.13 18.76
N HIS A 94 11.43 -4.16 18.72
CA HIS A 94 11.76 -5.49 19.22
C HIS A 94 12.85 -6.16 18.38
N CYS A 95 12.72 -6.14 17.05
CA CYS A 95 13.71 -6.66 16.13
C CYS A 95 15.07 -5.96 16.28
N LEU A 96 15.10 -4.63 16.45
CA LEU A 96 16.34 -3.90 16.72
C LEU A 96 16.99 -4.35 18.03
N LEU A 97 16.20 -4.54 19.10
CA LEU A 97 16.74 -5.01 20.38
C LEU A 97 17.30 -6.43 20.26
N ASP A 98 16.66 -7.30 19.49
CA ASP A 98 17.17 -8.65 19.19
C ASP A 98 18.44 -8.62 18.34
N PHE A 99 18.58 -7.64 17.43
CA PHE A 99 19.87 -7.39 16.78
C PHE A 99 20.97 -7.07 17.78
N PHE A 100 20.69 -6.37 18.90
CA PHE A 100 21.69 -6.12 19.96
C PHE A 100 21.84 -7.28 20.96
N ARG A 101 20.82 -8.13 21.16
CA ARG A 101 20.88 -9.30 22.04
C ARG A 101 21.54 -10.51 21.36
N ASN A 102 21.01 -10.89 20.20
CA ASN A 102 21.23 -12.21 19.58
C ASN A 102 22.09 -12.15 18.31
N GLY A 103 22.17 -10.99 17.68
CA GLY A 103 22.99 -10.75 16.50
C GLY A 103 22.27 -11.19 15.23
N VAL A 104 23.06 -11.58 14.24
CA VAL A 104 22.58 -11.92 12.89
C VAL A 104 23.06 -13.30 12.45
N GLU A 105 22.48 -13.78 11.36
CA GLU A 105 22.96 -14.92 10.59
C GLU A 105 22.94 -14.65 9.10
N GLU A 106 23.83 -15.29 8.36
CA GLU A 106 23.84 -15.21 6.91
C GLU A 106 22.65 -16.00 6.34
N SER A 107 21.75 -15.32 5.64
CA SER A 107 20.60 -15.96 4.98
C SER A 107 20.11 -15.10 3.81
N LEU A 108 18.95 -15.42 3.26
CA LEU A 108 18.27 -14.63 2.23
C LEU A 108 17.22 -13.73 2.87
N SER A 109 17.13 -12.47 2.43
CA SER A 109 16.01 -11.59 2.75
C SER A 109 14.76 -12.00 1.97
N ASP A 110 13.63 -11.37 2.28
CA ASP A 110 12.33 -11.59 1.61
C ASP A 110 12.38 -11.31 0.09
N THR A 111 13.42 -10.57 -0.35
CA THR A 111 13.68 -10.28 -1.77
C THR A 111 14.59 -11.30 -2.45
N GLY A 112 15.03 -12.34 -1.75
CA GLY A 112 15.99 -13.32 -2.24
C GLY A 112 17.44 -12.82 -2.26
N ARG A 113 17.73 -11.64 -1.70
CA ARG A 113 19.10 -11.14 -1.58
C ARG A 113 19.83 -11.78 -0.42
N LYS A 114 21.11 -12.06 -0.62
CA LYS A 114 22.01 -12.44 0.47
C LYS A 114 22.10 -11.27 1.48
N SER A 115 21.82 -11.55 2.74
CA SER A 115 21.72 -10.54 3.79
C SER A 115 22.07 -11.12 5.16
N TRP A 116 22.38 -10.24 6.12
CA TRP A 116 22.43 -10.57 7.53
C TRP A 116 21.02 -10.51 8.10
N VAL A 117 20.40 -11.67 8.32
CA VAL A 117 19.07 -11.76 8.92
C VAL A 117 19.21 -11.71 10.44
N ILE A 118 18.43 -10.85 11.09
CA ILE A 118 18.46 -10.67 12.54
C ILE A 118 17.84 -11.91 13.21
N ARG A 119 18.52 -12.44 14.24
CA ARG A 119 18.03 -13.57 15.03
C ARG A 119 16.89 -13.12 15.95
N SER A 120 15.71 -12.96 15.37
CA SER A 120 14.47 -12.52 16.02
C SER A 120 13.28 -13.31 15.49
N THR A 121 12.18 -13.32 16.23
CA THR A 121 10.88 -13.77 15.71
C THR A 121 10.29 -12.82 14.68
N ILE A 122 10.82 -11.59 14.61
CA ILE A 122 10.40 -10.54 13.70
C ILE A 122 11.47 -10.39 12.61
N THR A 123 11.07 -10.59 11.36
CA THR A 123 11.99 -10.48 10.23
C THR A 123 12.57 -9.07 10.11
N GLY A 124 13.89 -9.00 10.11
CA GLY A 124 14.65 -7.78 9.82
C GLY A 124 16.03 -8.16 9.28
N TYR A 125 16.59 -7.30 8.45
CA TYR A 125 17.82 -7.58 7.74
C TYR A 125 18.74 -6.37 7.64
N ILE A 126 20.03 -6.68 7.52
CA ILE A 126 21.12 -5.74 7.26
C ILE A 126 21.86 -6.23 6.01
N ASP A 127 22.28 -5.32 5.15
CA ASP A 127 22.95 -5.70 3.91
C ASP A 127 24.28 -6.43 4.17
N ILE A 128 24.52 -7.48 3.38
CA ILE A 128 25.67 -8.38 3.54
C ILE A 128 27.04 -7.70 3.35
N GLU A 129 27.05 -6.53 2.70
CA GLU A 129 28.27 -5.73 2.47
C GLU A 129 28.90 -5.20 3.76
N ILE A 130 28.11 -5.06 4.83
CA ILE A 130 28.64 -4.69 6.14
C ILE A 130 29.27 -5.95 6.76
N ASN A 131 30.58 -5.93 6.95
CA ASN A 131 31.31 -7.07 7.50
C ASN A 131 30.74 -7.47 8.88
N ILE A 132 30.58 -8.78 9.13
CA ILE A 132 30.05 -9.31 10.40
C ILE A 132 30.85 -8.85 11.62
N ASP A 133 32.18 -8.75 11.52
CA ASP A 133 33.03 -8.28 12.62
C ASP A 133 32.72 -6.83 13.00
N VAL A 134 32.31 -6.02 12.02
CA VAL A 134 31.88 -4.63 12.24
C VAL A 134 30.54 -4.58 12.96
N LEU A 135 29.60 -5.45 12.59
CA LEU A 135 28.29 -5.55 13.26
C LEU A 135 28.43 -6.05 14.70
N GLU A 136 29.26 -7.07 14.93
CA GLU A 136 29.53 -7.58 16.28
C GLU A 136 30.28 -6.55 17.13
N LYS A 137 31.20 -5.79 16.55
CA LYS A 137 31.85 -4.69 17.27
C LYS A 137 30.83 -3.63 17.67
N LEU A 138 29.91 -3.23 16.78
CA LEU A 138 28.84 -2.28 17.09
C LEU A 138 27.96 -2.78 18.24
N ARG A 139 27.49 -4.03 18.16
CA ARG A 139 26.63 -4.68 19.16
C ARG A 139 27.24 -4.63 20.56
N HIS A 140 28.51 -4.98 20.68
CA HIS A 140 29.19 -5.03 21.98
C HIS A 140 29.66 -3.65 22.50
N SER A 141 29.64 -2.61 21.65
CA SER A 141 30.14 -1.28 22.03
C SER A 141 29.07 -0.32 22.56
N ILE A 142 27.79 -0.65 22.33
CA ILE A 142 26.64 0.17 22.73
C ILE A 142 25.86 -0.52 23.84
N GLU A 143 25.72 0.16 24.97
CA GLU A 143 24.80 -0.27 26.03
C GLU A 143 23.37 0.12 25.65
N PHE A 144 22.41 -0.80 25.75
CA PHE A 144 21.04 -0.55 25.31
C PHE A 144 19.99 -0.89 26.37
N GLN A 145 18.91 -0.13 26.38
CA GLN A 145 17.74 -0.37 27.25
C GLN A 145 16.44 -0.19 26.46
N GLU A 146 15.50 -1.10 26.69
CA GLU A 146 14.12 -1.00 26.22
C GLU A 146 13.29 -0.18 27.21
N ALA A 147 12.37 0.65 26.74
CA ALA A 147 11.41 1.38 27.57
C ALA A 147 9.98 1.15 27.08
N GLN A 148 9.04 0.93 28.01
CA GLN A 148 7.62 0.65 27.73
C GLN A 148 6.72 1.88 27.84
N SER A 149 7.28 3.04 28.21
CA SER A 149 6.56 4.32 28.28
C SER A 149 7.48 5.50 28.02
N ILE A 150 6.89 6.64 27.63
CA ILE A 150 7.64 7.90 27.44
C ILE A 150 8.37 8.29 28.72
N THR A 151 7.70 8.17 29.88
CA THR A 151 8.28 8.49 31.19
C THR A 151 9.52 7.64 31.47
N GLU A 152 9.40 6.32 31.30
CA GLU A 152 10.52 5.40 31.51
C GLU A 152 11.69 5.68 30.56
N ALA A 153 11.41 5.98 29.29
CA ALA A 153 12.44 6.37 28.34
C ALA A 153 13.16 7.64 28.78
N VAL A 154 12.42 8.67 29.19
CA VAL A 154 12.99 9.94 29.67
C VAL A 154 13.87 9.73 30.90
N GLU A 155 13.45 8.88 31.86
CA GLU A 155 14.24 8.55 33.04
C GLU A 155 15.55 7.85 32.67
N LYS A 156 15.50 6.87 31.77
CA LYS A 156 16.68 6.13 31.27
C LYS A 156 17.65 7.04 30.51
N ILE A 157 17.14 7.90 29.64
CA ILE A 157 17.96 8.87 28.89
C ILE A 157 18.65 9.84 29.85
N LYS A 158 17.92 10.37 30.83
CA LYS A 158 18.50 11.28 31.84
C LYS A 158 19.52 10.58 32.71
N HIS A 159 19.31 9.31 33.05
CA HIS A 159 20.29 8.52 33.78
C HIS A 159 21.61 8.41 32.99
N TYR A 160 21.57 8.07 31.70
CA TYR A 160 22.77 8.04 30.87
C TYR A 160 23.44 9.41 30.73
N SER A 161 22.67 10.49 30.59
CA SER A 161 23.23 11.86 30.46
C SER A 161 24.02 12.36 31.68
N GLN A 162 23.84 11.72 32.84
CA GLN A 162 24.55 12.04 34.08
C GLN A 162 25.85 11.26 34.25
N GLN A 163 26.08 10.23 33.40
CA GLN A 163 27.33 9.50 33.40
C GLN A 163 28.43 10.33 32.75
N ALA A 164 29.69 10.07 33.14
CA ALA A 164 30.82 10.74 32.53
C ALA A 164 30.93 10.36 31.05
N ALA A 165 31.24 11.34 30.20
CA ALA A 165 31.46 11.10 28.78
C ALA A 165 32.54 10.03 28.57
N ILE A 166 32.27 9.07 27.68
CA ILE A 166 33.18 7.97 27.36
C ILE A 166 33.72 8.17 25.94
N ASP A 167 35.01 7.87 25.74
CA ASP A 167 35.62 7.94 24.42
C ASP A 167 34.87 7.09 23.37
N PRO A 168 34.91 7.51 22.08
CA PRO A 168 34.33 6.74 20.98
C PRO A 168 34.86 5.30 20.94
N TRP A 169 33.99 4.33 20.64
CA TRP A 169 34.37 2.90 20.60
C TRP A 169 35.16 2.52 19.33
N GLY A 170 35.39 3.47 18.43
CA GLY A 170 36.11 3.27 17.18
C GLY A 170 36.19 4.52 16.32
N VAL A 171 36.53 4.30 15.06
CA VAL A 171 36.52 5.33 14.01
C VAL A 171 35.21 5.29 13.25
N SER A 172 34.83 6.42 12.64
CA SER A 172 33.65 6.52 11.78
C SER A 172 33.78 5.57 10.59
N LEU A 173 32.76 4.73 10.38
CA LEU A 173 32.68 3.79 9.26
C LEU A 173 31.49 4.13 8.37
N GLU A 174 31.72 4.17 7.06
CA GLU A 174 30.70 4.48 6.06
C GLU A 174 30.51 3.30 5.10
N PHE A 175 29.26 2.95 4.86
CA PHE A 175 28.85 1.90 3.93
C PHE A 175 27.78 2.45 2.97
N PRO A 176 28.07 2.61 1.67
CA PRO A 176 27.12 3.16 0.71
C PRO A 176 26.01 2.14 0.38
N MET A 177 24.78 2.59 0.17
CA MET A 177 23.70 1.69 -0.27
C MET A 177 23.65 1.55 -1.78
N ALA A 178 23.34 0.34 -2.26
CA ALA A 178 23.03 0.11 -3.66
C ALA A 178 21.75 0.85 -4.07
N THR A 179 21.86 1.78 -5.02
CA THR A 179 20.71 2.43 -5.66
C THR A 179 20.35 1.73 -6.95
N ILE A 180 19.12 1.23 -7.06
CA ILE A 180 18.57 0.73 -8.33
C ILE A 180 17.94 1.90 -9.06
N GLU A 181 18.38 2.19 -10.29
CA GLU A 181 17.68 3.13 -11.15
C GLU A 181 16.39 2.48 -11.67
N PRO A 182 15.20 3.05 -11.40
CA PRO A 182 13.97 2.43 -11.85
C PRO A 182 13.73 2.72 -13.32
N THR A 183 13.43 1.69 -14.11
CA THR A 183 12.94 1.86 -15.48
C THR A 183 11.47 2.29 -15.43
N VAL A 184 11.14 3.43 -16.03
CA VAL A 184 9.76 3.94 -16.14
C VAL A 184 9.36 3.99 -17.61
N LEU A 185 8.22 3.40 -17.95
CA LEU A 185 7.65 3.43 -19.29
C LEU A 185 6.75 4.66 -19.50
N PRO A 186 6.51 5.08 -20.75
CA PRO A 186 5.54 6.14 -21.05
C PRO A 186 4.12 5.78 -20.57
N GLY A 187 3.41 6.78 -20.02
CA GLY A 187 2.03 6.61 -19.57
C GLY A 187 1.36 7.93 -19.20
N SER A 188 0.04 7.90 -19.01
CA SER A 188 -0.72 9.05 -18.50
C SER A 188 -0.32 9.34 -17.05
N ARG A 189 -0.32 10.62 -16.66
CA ARG A 189 -0.05 10.99 -15.27
C ARG A 189 -1.30 10.98 -14.40
N TYR A 190 -2.42 11.43 -14.96
CA TYR A 190 -3.67 11.69 -14.25
C TYR A 190 -4.74 10.67 -14.64
N GLY A 191 -5.63 10.35 -13.69
CA GLY A 191 -6.85 9.60 -13.94
C GLY A 191 -6.57 8.15 -14.32
N HIS A 192 -6.61 7.27 -13.32
CA HIS A 192 -6.38 5.83 -13.53
C HIS A 192 -7.52 5.06 -12.92
N ARG A 193 -8.06 4.08 -13.65
CA ARG A 193 -9.07 3.15 -13.11
C ARG A 193 -8.47 1.75 -13.12
N ILE A 194 -8.40 1.12 -11.95
CA ILE A 194 -7.89 -0.22 -11.74
C ILE A 194 -8.96 -1.02 -11.03
N GLU A 195 -9.26 -2.20 -11.55
CA GLU A 195 -10.33 -3.06 -11.03
C GLU A 195 -9.82 -4.48 -10.82
N GLY A 196 -10.26 -5.12 -9.75
CA GLY A 196 -10.03 -6.53 -9.45
C GLY A 196 -11.14 -7.09 -8.57
N LYS A 197 -11.21 -8.43 -8.48
CA LYS A 197 -12.24 -9.11 -7.68
C LYS A 197 -11.94 -8.92 -6.20
N THR A 198 -10.72 -9.25 -5.81
CA THR A 198 -10.25 -9.12 -4.42
C THR A 198 -9.34 -7.91 -4.21
N ILE A 199 -9.18 -7.50 -2.96
CA ILE A 199 -8.23 -6.50 -2.49
C ILE A 199 -6.81 -6.92 -2.89
N ALA A 200 -6.45 -8.19 -2.68
CA ALA A 200 -5.14 -8.72 -3.02
C ALA A 200 -4.83 -8.64 -4.51
N GLU A 201 -5.78 -9.05 -5.36
CA GLU A 201 -5.65 -8.96 -6.82
C GLU A 201 -5.52 -7.49 -7.28
N THR A 202 -6.39 -6.64 -6.76
CA THR A 202 -6.43 -5.21 -7.09
C THR A 202 -5.12 -4.53 -6.69
N TRP A 203 -4.58 -4.86 -5.52
CA TRP A 203 -3.30 -4.35 -5.03
C TRP A 203 -2.14 -4.65 -5.98
N VAL A 204 -2.03 -5.90 -6.46
CA VAL A 204 -0.97 -6.29 -7.41
C VAL A 204 -1.10 -5.48 -8.72
N LYS A 205 -2.32 -5.26 -9.21
CA LYS A 205 -2.57 -4.42 -10.40
C LYS A 205 -2.19 -2.95 -10.16
N ILE A 206 -2.49 -2.41 -8.96
CA ILE A 206 -2.12 -1.04 -8.57
C ILE A 206 -0.61 -0.87 -8.58
N ILE A 207 0.12 -1.72 -7.86
CA ILE A 207 1.57 -1.57 -7.73
C ILE A 207 2.27 -1.77 -9.08
N HIS A 208 1.77 -2.69 -9.92
CA HIS A 208 2.26 -2.84 -11.28
C HIS A 208 2.05 -1.57 -12.10
N ARG A 209 0.86 -0.98 -12.07
CA ARG A 209 0.56 0.24 -12.83
C ARG A 209 1.45 1.41 -12.41
N ILE A 210 1.63 1.62 -11.11
CA ILE A 210 2.51 2.67 -10.57
C ILE A 210 3.95 2.39 -10.93
N LYS A 211 4.46 1.18 -10.73
CA LYS A 211 5.86 0.82 -11.00
C LYS A 211 6.24 0.98 -12.47
N THR A 212 5.28 0.70 -13.37
CA THR A 212 5.50 0.75 -14.82
C THR A 212 5.45 2.17 -15.38
N THR A 213 4.56 3.04 -14.90
CA THR A 213 4.30 4.36 -15.54
C THR A 213 4.33 5.56 -14.62
N GLY A 214 4.43 5.34 -13.30
CA GLY A 214 4.43 6.40 -12.30
C GLY A 214 5.65 7.31 -12.42
N THR A 215 5.44 8.59 -12.15
CA THR A 215 6.52 9.59 -12.18
C THR A 215 7.36 9.49 -10.90
N ILE A 216 8.67 9.39 -11.05
CA ILE A 216 9.60 9.41 -9.89
C ILE A 216 9.82 10.85 -9.45
N ARG A 217 9.63 11.13 -8.16
CA ARG A 217 9.79 12.46 -7.57
C ARG A 217 10.49 12.38 -6.21
N PRO A 218 11.26 13.41 -5.81
CA PRO A 218 11.78 13.49 -4.46
C PRO A 218 10.64 13.67 -3.44
N THR A 219 10.82 13.15 -2.24
CA THR A 219 9.95 13.38 -1.09
C THR A 219 10.52 14.49 -0.20
N SER A 220 9.71 15.05 0.68
CA SER A 220 10.18 16.01 1.72
C SER A 220 11.02 15.35 2.83
N TYR A 221 11.20 14.02 2.78
CA TYR A 221 11.79 13.22 3.85
C TYR A 221 13.02 12.41 3.36
N ASP A 222 13.85 13.00 2.51
CA ASP A 222 15.10 12.42 2.02
C ASP A 222 14.94 11.06 1.32
N GLY A 223 14.10 11.01 0.30
CA GLY A 223 13.94 9.84 -0.55
C GLY A 223 13.24 10.19 -1.86
N LYS A 224 12.88 9.16 -2.60
CA LYS A 224 12.02 9.26 -3.78
C LYS A 224 10.78 8.41 -3.58
N TRP A 225 9.74 8.78 -4.33
CA TRP A 225 8.59 7.93 -4.53
C TRP A 225 8.26 7.85 -6.01
N GLN A 226 7.56 6.81 -6.42
CA GLN A 226 6.98 6.68 -7.76
C GLN A 226 5.46 6.86 -7.65
N GLU A 227 4.91 7.84 -8.37
CA GLU A 227 3.56 8.37 -8.12
C GLU A 227 2.68 8.41 -9.37
N LEU A 228 1.38 8.12 -9.18
CA LEU A 228 0.30 8.44 -10.11
C LEU A 228 -0.73 9.34 -9.43
N ILE A 229 -1.39 10.19 -10.22
CA ILE A 229 -2.36 11.17 -9.72
C ILE A 229 -3.79 10.70 -10.04
N ASP A 230 -4.67 10.79 -9.04
CA ASP A 230 -6.08 10.41 -9.12
C ASP A 230 -6.29 8.97 -9.60
N LEU A 231 -5.79 8.02 -8.83
CA LEU A 231 -5.99 6.58 -9.04
C LEU A 231 -7.24 6.10 -8.31
N MET A 232 -8.20 5.60 -9.08
CA MET A 232 -9.39 4.89 -8.62
C MET A 232 -9.14 3.39 -8.65
N ALA A 233 -9.20 2.75 -7.48
CA ALA A 233 -9.22 1.30 -7.35
C ALA A 233 -10.64 0.83 -7.02
N VAL A 234 -11.12 -0.19 -7.73
CA VAL A 234 -12.46 -0.77 -7.59
C VAL A 234 -12.32 -2.25 -7.25
N VAL A 235 -12.84 -2.66 -6.09
CA VAL A 235 -12.87 -4.06 -5.62
C VAL A 235 -14.31 -4.55 -5.65
N THR A 236 -14.60 -5.54 -6.48
CA THR A 236 -15.97 -5.93 -6.81
C THR A 236 -16.49 -7.17 -6.08
N ASP A 237 -15.63 -8.14 -5.77
CA ASP A 237 -16.03 -9.48 -5.32
C ASP A 237 -15.05 -9.98 -4.24
N GLU A 238 -14.92 -9.19 -3.17
CA GLU A 238 -14.14 -9.59 -1.99
C GLU A 238 -14.99 -10.57 -1.16
N PRO A 239 -14.47 -11.76 -0.82
CA PRO A 239 -15.19 -12.70 0.03
C PRO A 239 -15.49 -12.13 1.43
N GLU A 240 -16.52 -12.65 2.08
CA GLU A 240 -16.88 -12.26 3.46
C GLU A 240 -15.72 -12.49 4.43
N ASP A 241 -15.07 -13.65 4.31
CA ASP A 241 -13.78 -13.89 4.96
C ASP A 241 -12.67 -13.33 4.07
N PHE A 242 -11.94 -12.31 4.54
CA PHE A 242 -10.87 -11.68 3.78
C PHE A 242 -9.95 -12.70 3.11
N TYR A 243 -9.72 -12.49 1.81
CA TYR A 243 -8.81 -13.34 1.07
C TYR A 243 -7.36 -12.99 1.41
N PHE A 244 -6.71 -13.88 2.17
CA PHE A 244 -5.26 -13.90 2.31
C PHE A 244 -4.68 -14.98 1.37
N PRO A 245 -3.75 -14.62 0.48
CA PRO A 245 -3.10 -15.59 -0.39
C PRO A 245 -2.28 -16.63 0.39
N GLU A 246 -2.04 -17.78 -0.23
CA GLU A 246 -1.18 -18.84 0.34
C GLU A 246 -0.07 -19.22 -0.66
N PRO A 247 1.22 -18.91 -0.37
CA PRO A 247 1.69 -18.13 0.78
C PRO A 247 1.25 -16.66 0.70
N ASN A 248 1.10 -16.02 1.86
CA ASN A 248 0.67 -14.63 1.95
C ASN A 248 1.73 -13.69 1.35
N TYR A 249 1.36 -12.99 0.27
CA TYR A 249 2.21 -11.98 -0.38
C TYR A 249 1.80 -10.55 -0.02
N LEU A 250 0.77 -10.36 0.82
CA LEU A 250 0.40 -9.04 1.32
C LEU A 250 1.41 -8.58 2.38
N PRO A 251 1.66 -7.26 2.51
CA PRO A 251 2.59 -6.71 3.50
C PRO A 251 1.99 -6.65 4.91
N ILE A 252 0.91 -7.39 5.16
CA ILE A 252 0.17 -7.47 6.41
C ILE A 252 -0.28 -8.92 6.63
N ASP A 253 -0.49 -9.27 7.89
CA ASP A 253 -1.06 -10.57 8.30
C ASP A 253 -2.42 -10.39 8.99
N LYS A 254 -3.05 -11.53 9.31
CA LYS A 254 -4.38 -11.57 9.94
C LYS A 254 -4.37 -10.93 11.33
N SER A 255 -3.36 -11.21 12.15
CA SER A 255 -3.28 -10.65 13.51
C SER A 255 -3.18 -9.13 13.49
N PHE A 256 -2.36 -8.57 12.60
CA PHE A 256 -2.27 -7.13 12.39
C PHE A 256 -3.61 -6.56 11.92
N LEU A 257 -4.27 -7.22 10.97
CA LEU A 257 -5.54 -6.76 10.42
C LEU A 257 -6.65 -6.69 11.48
N GLU A 258 -6.78 -7.71 12.33
CA GLU A 258 -7.77 -7.74 13.41
C GLU A 258 -7.66 -6.51 14.31
N GLU A 259 -6.44 -6.12 14.67
CA GLU A 259 -6.21 -4.91 15.47
C GLU A 259 -6.43 -3.62 14.68
N TYR A 260 -6.06 -3.62 13.40
CA TYR A 260 -6.18 -2.45 12.53
C TYR A 260 -7.65 -2.09 12.25
N ILE A 261 -8.53 -3.09 12.11
CA ILE A 261 -9.97 -2.89 11.94
C ILE A 261 -10.57 -2.05 13.07
N SER A 262 -10.18 -2.33 14.33
CA SER A 262 -10.59 -1.52 15.48
C SER A 262 -10.14 -0.06 15.39
N GLN A 263 -8.99 0.24 14.76
CA GLN A 263 -8.55 1.62 14.56
C GLN A 263 -9.41 2.41 13.56
N ILE A 264 -10.22 1.72 12.75
CA ILE A 264 -11.18 2.32 11.81
C ILE A 264 -12.60 2.36 12.39
N LEU A 265 -13.04 1.27 13.03
CA LEU A 265 -14.40 1.13 13.54
C LEU A 265 -14.62 1.76 14.91
N ASP A 266 -13.64 1.64 15.81
CA ASP A 266 -13.83 1.98 17.20
C ASP A 266 -13.37 3.41 17.50
N ASP A 267 -14.08 4.06 18.42
CA ASP A 267 -13.61 5.32 18.97
C ASP A 267 -12.40 5.08 19.89
N SER A 268 -11.49 6.05 19.96
CA SER A 268 -10.28 5.94 20.78
C SER A 268 -9.99 7.28 21.47
N PRO A 269 -9.66 7.26 22.78
CA PRO A 269 -9.25 8.47 23.47
C PRO A 269 -7.93 8.99 22.91
N ASN A 270 -7.73 10.31 22.97
CA ASN A 270 -6.48 10.91 22.57
C ASN A 270 -5.34 10.41 23.49
N ARG A 271 -4.28 9.87 22.90
CA ARG A 271 -3.14 9.29 23.62
C ARG A 271 -1.87 10.02 23.21
N GLU A 272 -1.09 10.46 24.19
CA GLU A 272 0.19 11.08 23.93
C GLU A 272 1.11 10.12 23.17
N GLY A 273 1.72 10.63 22.10
CA GLY A 273 2.59 9.82 21.23
C GLY A 273 1.88 9.14 20.07
N VAL A 274 0.54 9.08 20.07
CA VAL A 274 -0.28 8.62 18.93
C VAL A 274 -0.80 9.84 18.16
N LYS A 275 -0.72 9.83 16.83
CA LYS A 275 -1.13 10.98 16.00
C LYS A 275 -2.66 11.13 15.91
N TYR A 276 -3.33 10.10 15.40
CA TYR A 276 -4.80 10.00 15.26
C TYR A 276 -5.16 8.56 14.90
N THR A 277 -6.44 8.18 15.07
CA THR A 277 -7.03 6.99 14.44
C THR A 277 -8.19 7.41 13.54
N TYR A 278 -8.52 6.59 12.53
CA TYR A 278 -9.66 6.90 11.67
C TYR A 278 -10.98 6.80 12.42
N GLY A 279 -11.14 5.81 13.31
CA GLY A 279 -12.32 5.64 14.14
C GLY A 279 -12.61 6.86 15.02
N GLN A 280 -11.58 7.46 15.65
CA GLN A 280 -11.74 8.70 16.39
C GLN A 280 -12.26 9.85 15.50
N ARG A 281 -11.70 10.00 14.28
CA ARG A 281 -12.14 11.02 13.32
C ARG A 281 -13.59 10.81 12.87
N LEU A 282 -14.03 9.56 12.76
CA LEU A 282 -15.38 9.19 12.33
C LEU A 282 -16.41 9.26 13.46
N ARG A 283 -16.03 9.02 14.72
CA ARG A 283 -16.94 8.85 15.87
C ARG A 283 -17.09 10.09 16.73
N SER A 284 -15.97 10.67 17.19
CA SER A 284 -16.00 11.63 18.31
C SER A 284 -15.34 12.97 17.98
N TRP A 285 -14.41 13.01 17.02
CA TRP A 285 -13.59 14.19 16.73
C TRP A 285 -14.39 15.45 16.44
N PHE A 286 -15.47 15.33 15.65
CA PHE A 286 -16.33 16.46 15.28
C PHE A 286 -17.54 16.63 16.21
N GLY A 287 -17.56 15.94 17.37
CA GLY A 287 -18.69 15.96 18.32
C GLY A 287 -19.91 15.16 17.87
N HIS A 288 -19.78 14.38 16.78
CA HIS A 288 -20.85 13.59 16.20
C HIS A 288 -20.31 12.26 15.67
N ASP A 289 -21.08 11.19 15.88
CA ASP A 289 -20.80 9.88 15.28
C ASP A 289 -21.30 9.85 13.84
N GLN A 290 -20.38 10.09 12.91
CA GLN A 290 -20.69 10.23 11.48
C GLN A 290 -21.13 8.91 10.85
N ILE A 291 -20.67 7.76 11.34
CA ILE A 291 -21.11 6.45 10.82
C ILE A 291 -22.54 6.20 11.27
N GLN A 292 -22.86 6.50 12.54
CA GLN A 292 -24.23 6.36 13.03
C GLN A 292 -25.18 7.30 12.27
N GLN A 293 -24.75 8.53 11.98
CA GLN A 293 -25.49 9.47 11.12
C GLN A 293 -25.73 8.91 9.70
N VAL A 294 -24.71 8.28 9.09
CA VAL A 294 -24.86 7.63 7.77
C VAL A 294 -25.85 6.47 7.82
N ILE A 295 -25.75 5.60 8.83
CA ILE A 295 -26.68 4.48 9.02
C ILE A 295 -28.11 5.00 9.15
N ASP A 296 -28.36 5.94 10.05
CA ASP A 296 -29.70 6.49 10.27
C ASP A 296 -30.22 7.22 9.03
N LYS A 297 -29.34 7.87 8.28
CA LYS A 297 -29.71 8.53 7.02
C LYS A 297 -30.17 7.52 5.97
N LEU A 298 -29.45 6.41 5.78
CA LEU A 298 -29.77 5.40 4.77
C LEU A 298 -30.92 4.47 5.19
N VAL A 299 -31.16 4.29 6.48
CA VAL A 299 -32.38 3.62 6.99
C VAL A 299 -33.64 4.43 6.65
N ASN A 300 -33.56 5.76 6.77
CA ASN A 300 -34.71 6.64 6.48
C ASN A 300 -34.85 6.99 4.99
N ASP A 301 -33.75 7.01 4.24
CA ASP A 301 -33.67 7.46 2.86
C ASP A 301 -32.59 6.67 2.12
N ILE A 302 -32.96 5.47 1.65
CA ILE A 302 -32.06 4.52 0.96
C ILE A 302 -31.44 5.12 -0.32
N ASP A 303 -32.13 6.09 -0.94
CA ASP A 303 -31.69 6.77 -2.16
C ASP A 303 -30.85 8.03 -1.90
N SER A 304 -30.54 8.32 -0.64
CA SER A 304 -29.76 9.49 -0.26
C SER A 304 -28.38 9.52 -0.93
N ALA A 305 -28.11 10.62 -1.63
CA ALA A 305 -26.76 10.98 -2.08
C ALA A 305 -25.94 11.72 -1.00
N ARG A 306 -26.48 11.90 0.21
CA ARG A 306 -25.92 12.71 1.30
C ARG A 306 -25.32 11.90 2.45
N ALA A 307 -25.14 10.58 2.26
CA ALA A 307 -24.51 9.71 3.23
C ALA A 307 -22.98 9.81 3.12
N VAL A 308 -22.42 10.82 3.81
CA VAL A 308 -21.00 11.17 3.73
C VAL A 308 -20.36 11.30 5.12
N MET A 309 -19.06 11.08 5.19
CA MET A 309 -18.24 11.28 6.39
C MET A 309 -16.96 12.03 6.04
N SER A 310 -16.58 13.00 6.88
CA SER A 310 -15.35 13.79 6.73
C SER A 310 -14.35 13.42 7.82
N LEU A 311 -13.09 13.25 7.44
CA LEU A 311 -11.99 13.04 8.39
C LEU A 311 -11.06 14.25 8.47
N TRP A 312 -11.07 15.09 7.44
CA TRP A 312 -10.27 16.31 7.39
C TRP A 312 -10.88 17.42 8.25
N ASP A 313 -10.11 17.92 9.20
CA ASP A 313 -10.43 19.09 10.02
C ASP A 313 -9.63 20.29 9.55
N ALA A 314 -10.28 21.19 8.80
CA ALA A 314 -9.65 22.40 8.28
C ALA A 314 -9.08 23.32 9.36
N LYS A 315 -9.49 23.19 10.63
CA LYS A 315 -8.94 23.98 11.75
C LYS A 315 -7.61 23.44 12.26
N GLN A 316 -7.40 22.13 12.21
CA GLN A 316 -6.28 21.46 12.90
C GLN A 316 -5.28 20.84 11.91
N ASP A 317 -5.74 20.39 10.75
CA ASP A 317 -4.97 19.56 9.82
C ASP A 317 -4.14 20.38 8.81
N HIS A 318 -3.95 21.67 9.05
CA HIS A 318 -3.02 22.52 8.28
C HIS A 318 -1.55 22.29 8.67
N ASN A 319 -1.30 21.53 9.74
CA ASN A 319 0.02 21.28 10.33
C ASN A 319 0.53 19.87 9.98
N ASP A 320 1.68 19.49 10.56
CA ASP A 320 2.38 18.25 10.24
C ASP A 320 1.54 16.98 10.52
N SER A 321 1.52 16.07 9.54
CA SER A 321 0.92 14.72 9.59
C SER A 321 -0.62 14.62 9.70
N PRO A 322 -1.39 15.27 8.81
CA PRO A 322 -2.85 15.16 8.83
C PRO A 322 -3.35 13.81 8.30
N PRO A 323 -4.65 13.46 8.45
CA PRO A 323 -5.18 12.20 7.97
C PRO A 323 -4.98 11.99 6.47
N CYS A 324 -4.58 10.78 6.09
CA CYS A 324 -4.43 10.39 4.67
C CYS A 324 -5.79 10.19 4.00
N LEU A 325 -6.69 9.47 4.68
CA LEU A 325 -8.11 9.36 4.34
C LEU A 325 -8.83 10.65 4.71
N ASN A 326 -9.58 11.25 3.79
CA ASN A 326 -10.22 12.56 4.01
C ASN A 326 -11.74 12.50 3.94
N HIS A 327 -12.29 11.65 3.08
CA HIS A 327 -13.72 11.61 2.82
C HIS A 327 -14.18 10.18 2.54
N ILE A 328 -15.36 9.84 3.03
CA ILE A 328 -16.07 8.61 2.67
C ILE A 328 -17.47 8.97 2.20
N TRP A 329 -17.91 8.35 1.10
CA TRP A 329 -19.26 8.43 0.57
C TRP A 329 -19.85 7.02 0.46
N VAL A 330 -21.06 6.83 0.98
CA VAL A 330 -21.79 5.56 0.94
C VAL A 330 -23.02 5.73 0.06
N ARG A 331 -23.26 4.79 -0.85
CA ARG A 331 -24.40 4.85 -1.78
C ARG A 331 -24.99 3.45 -1.98
N ILE A 332 -26.32 3.38 -2.00
CA ILE A 332 -27.06 2.16 -2.32
C ILE A 332 -27.69 2.31 -3.71
N VAL A 333 -27.34 1.44 -4.65
CA VAL A 333 -27.96 1.36 -6.00
C VAL A 333 -28.28 -0.10 -6.27
N ASP A 334 -29.48 -0.39 -6.77
CA ASP A 334 -29.93 -1.76 -7.06
C ASP A 334 -29.74 -2.76 -5.89
N ASN A 335 -29.95 -2.26 -4.67
CA ASN A 335 -29.74 -2.95 -3.39
C ASN A 335 -28.27 -3.30 -3.06
N GLU A 336 -27.31 -2.75 -3.79
CA GLU A 336 -25.88 -2.89 -3.49
C GLU A 336 -25.36 -1.65 -2.76
N LEU A 337 -24.83 -1.85 -1.55
CA LEU A 337 -24.20 -0.79 -0.79
C LEU A 337 -22.73 -0.67 -1.21
N SER A 338 -22.39 0.41 -1.89
CA SER A 338 -21.02 0.78 -2.26
C SER A 338 -20.42 1.79 -1.28
N LEU A 339 -19.09 1.73 -1.09
CA LEU A 339 -18.34 2.69 -0.30
C LEU A 339 -17.21 3.27 -1.15
N THR A 340 -17.15 4.60 -1.26
CA THR A 340 -16.05 5.32 -1.90
C THR A 340 -15.25 6.10 -0.86
N ALA A 341 -13.96 5.81 -0.73
CA ALA A 341 -13.04 6.49 0.16
C ALA A 341 -12.01 7.33 -0.61
N THR A 342 -11.83 8.59 -0.25
CA THR A 342 -10.87 9.51 -0.90
C THR A 342 -9.66 9.74 0.00
N PHE A 343 -8.48 9.45 -0.54
CA PHE A 343 -7.18 9.66 0.09
C PHE A 343 -6.43 10.78 -0.62
N ARG A 344 -5.96 11.78 0.14
CA ARG A 344 -5.09 12.83 -0.41
C ARG A 344 -3.69 12.33 -0.75
N SER A 345 -3.23 11.30 -0.03
CA SER A 345 -1.91 10.69 -0.13
C SER A 345 -2.01 9.26 0.37
N ASN A 346 -1.56 8.29 -0.43
CA ASN A 346 -1.76 6.88 -0.14
C ASN A 346 -0.52 6.07 -0.49
N ASP A 347 0.11 5.49 0.54
CA ASP A 347 1.19 4.52 0.38
C ASP A 347 0.58 3.21 -0.13
N MET A 348 0.74 2.99 -1.43
CA MET A 348 0.11 1.88 -2.14
C MET A 348 0.78 0.55 -1.84
N PHE A 349 2.02 0.54 -1.38
CA PHE A 349 2.68 -0.71 -1.01
C PHE A 349 2.36 -1.07 0.43
N SER A 350 2.77 -0.25 1.41
CA SER A 350 2.74 -0.66 2.82
C SER A 350 1.40 -0.41 3.52
N ALA A 351 0.57 0.54 3.07
CA ALA A 351 -0.62 0.94 3.81
C ALA A 351 -1.95 0.57 3.13
N TRP A 352 -2.02 0.66 1.79
CA TRP A 352 -3.26 0.44 1.05
C TRP A 352 -3.96 -0.89 1.36
N PRO A 353 -3.27 -2.05 1.47
CA PRO A 353 -3.94 -3.31 1.80
C PRO A 353 -4.73 -3.26 3.12
N ALA A 354 -4.10 -2.74 4.19
CA ALA A 354 -4.75 -2.59 5.49
C ALA A 354 -5.92 -1.59 5.43
N ASN A 355 -5.71 -0.44 4.78
CA ASN A 355 -6.75 0.56 4.58
C ASN A 355 -7.97 -0.01 3.84
N ALA A 356 -7.75 -0.75 2.74
CA ALA A 356 -8.81 -1.32 1.93
C ALA A 356 -9.59 -2.40 2.71
N MET A 357 -8.90 -3.29 3.43
CA MET A 357 -9.56 -4.31 4.27
C MET A 357 -10.35 -3.66 5.41
N GLY A 358 -9.77 -2.71 6.13
CA GLY A 358 -10.49 -2.01 7.19
C GLY A 358 -11.68 -1.18 6.69
N LEU A 359 -11.60 -0.60 5.49
CA LEU A 359 -12.75 0.07 4.84
C LEU A 359 -13.82 -0.91 4.38
N ARG A 360 -13.45 -2.12 3.94
CA ARG A 360 -14.40 -3.19 3.63
C ARG A 360 -15.18 -3.60 4.88
N GLU A 361 -14.51 -3.70 6.03
CA GLU A 361 -15.20 -3.96 7.31
C GLU A 361 -16.12 -2.82 7.71
N LEU A 362 -15.71 -1.56 7.52
CA LEU A 362 -16.59 -0.42 7.74
C LEU A 362 -17.84 -0.47 6.85
N GLN A 363 -17.65 -0.80 5.57
CA GLN A 363 -18.76 -0.97 4.63
C GLN A 363 -19.71 -2.10 5.08
N ARG A 364 -19.15 -3.25 5.51
CA ARG A 364 -19.91 -4.39 6.02
C ARG A 364 -20.71 -4.03 7.27
N TYR A 365 -20.06 -3.37 8.24
CA TYR A 365 -20.69 -2.88 9.46
C TYR A 365 -21.89 -1.97 9.17
N ILE A 366 -21.74 -1.01 8.24
CA ILE A 366 -22.83 -0.11 7.85
C ILE A 366 -23.97 -0.89 7.17
N CYS A 367 -23.63 -1.81 6.25
CA CYS A 367 -24.61 -2.63 5.54
C CYS A 367 -25.45 -3.48 6.51
N GLU A 368 -24.81 -4.21 7.41
CA GLU A 368 -25.46 -5.02 8.43
C GLU A 368 -26.33 -4.19 9.37
N ALA A 369 -25.84 -3.04 9.83
CA ALA A 369 -26.61 -2.16 10.69
C ALA A 369 -27.89 -1.62 10.02
N ILE A 370 -27.83 -1.32 8.71
CA ILE A 370 -29.01 -0.90 7.95
C ILE A 370 -29.98 -2.07 7.78
N ILE A 371 -29.50 -3.27 7.44
CA ILE A 371 -30.34 -4.48 7.32
C ILE A 371 -31.05 -4.79 8.64
N GLN A 372 -30.36 -4.66 9.78
CA GLN A 372 -30.96 -4.91 11.11
C GLN A 372 -32.02 -3.87 11.51
N LYS A 373 -31.87 -2.62 11.05
CA LYS A 373 -32.75 -1.49 11.40
C LYS A 373 -33.87 -1.24 10.38
N SER A 374 -33.90 -1.97 9.26
CA SER A 374 -34.85 -1.76 8.16
C SER A 374 -35.32 -3.08 7.55
N ASN A 375 -36.26 -3.02 6.61
CA ASN A 375 -36.69 -4.18 5.82
C ASN A 375 -35.94 -4.31 4.49
N HIS A 376 -34.84 -3.57 4.31
CA HIS A 376 -34.07 -3.58 3.08
C HIS A 376 -33.22 -4.85 2.97
N LYS A 377 -33.23 -5.48 1.81
CA LYS A 377 -32.38 -6.61 1.48
C LYS A 377 -31.15 -6.10 0.74
N LEU A 378 -30.12 -5.74 1.47
CA LEU A 378 -28.89 -5.18 0.88
C LEU A 378 -27.84 -6.27 0.63
N LYS A 379 -27.00 -6.02 -0.36
CA LYS A 379 -25.78 -6.78 -0.65
C LYS A 379 -24.57 -5.86 -0.57
N MET A 380 -23.41 -6.45 -0.33
CA MET A 380 -22.14 -5.75 -0.46
C MET A 380 -21.91 -5.39 -1.93
N GLY A 381 -21.77 -4.09 -2.21
CA GLY A 381 -21.34 -3.59 -3.52
C GLY A 381 -19.85 -3.33 -3.55
N ALA A 382 -19.40 -2.63 -4.60
CA ALA A 382 -17.99 -2.30 -4.77
C ALA A 382 -17.42 -1.47 -3.61
N LEU A 383 -16.19 -1.81 -3.19
CA LEU A 383 -15.33 -0.92 -2.42
C LEU A 383 -14.47 -0.13 -3.40
N ILE A 384 -14.51 1.20 -3.28
CA ILE A 384 -13.83 2.11 -4.17
C ILE A 384 -12.89 2.98 -3.35
N THR A 385 -11.62 3.08 -3.78
CA THR A 385 -10.68 4.06 -3.22
C THR A 385 -10.21 5.00 -4.31
N ILE A 386 -10.26 6.31 -4.05
CA ILE A 386 -9.73 7.36 -4.92
C ILE A 386 -8.51 7.93 -4.22
N SER A 387 -7.34 7.76 -4.82
CA SER A 387 -6.07 8.20 -4.27
C SER A 387 -5.50 9.33 -5.13
N GLN A 388 -5.55 10.55 -4.61
CA GLN A 388 -5.10 11.75 -5.31
C GLN A 388 -3.58 11.73 -5.53
N SER A 389 -2.83 11.23 -4.54
CA SER A 389 -1.41 10.89 -4.65
C SER A 389 -1.24 9.40 -4.31
N ALA A 390 -1.26 8.55 -5.34
CA ALA A 390 -1.02 7.12 -5.23
C ALA A 390 0.47 6.84 -5.45
N HIS A 391 1.18 6.43 -4.40
CA HIS A 391 2.64 6.36 -4.46
C HIS A 391 3.24 5.12 -3.83
N ILE A 392 4.45 4.80 -4.26
CA ILE A 392 5.31 3.75 -3.72
C ILE A 392 6.64 4.41 -3.34
N TYR A 393 7.12 4.20 -2.11
CA TYR A 393 8.43 4.68 -1.68
C TYR A 393 9.58 3.88 -2.30
N ASP A 394 10.71 4.54 -2.53
CA ASP A 394 11.89 3.96 -3.17
C ASP A 394 12.46 2.73 -2.45
N ASP A 395 12.40 2.71 -1.12
CA ASP A 395 12.76 1.57 -0.29
C ASP A 395 11.81 0.36 -0.41
N CYS A 396 10.70 0.48 -1.13
CA CYS A 396 9.79 -0.62 -1.44
C CYS A 396 9.92 -1.14 -2.89
N PHE A 397 10.69 -0.49 -3.76
CA PHE A 397 10.71 -0.81 -5.19
C PHE A 397 11.09 -2.26 -5.48
N GLU A 398 12.05 -2.81 -4.74
CA GLU A 398 12.46 -4.21 -4.94
C GLU A 398 11.38 -5.20 -4.52
N ASN A 399 10.77 -4.99 -3.36
CA ASN A 399 9.67 -5.84 -2.89
C ASN A 399 8.49 -5.81 -3.88
N VAL A 400 8.17 -4.62 -4.40
CA VAL A 400 7.13 -4.44 -5.43
C VAL A 400 7.45 -5.24 -6.68
N GLU A 401 8.69 -5.17 -7.17
CA GLU A 401 9.11 -5.90 -8.37
C GLU A 401 8.96 -7.41 -8.18
N ASN A 402 9.36 -7.94 -7.03
CA ASN A 402 9.22 -9.37 -6.71
C ASN A 402 7.74 -9.81 -6.66
N VAL A 403 6.86 -9.00 -6.07
CA VAL A 403 5.41 -9.28 -6.06
C VAL A 403 4.85 -9.25 -7.48
N ILE A 404 5.21 -8.25 -8.30
CA ILE A 404 4.76 -8.15 -9.69
C ILE A 404 5.20 -9.39 -10.47
N GLN A 405 6.48 -9.73 -10.44
CA GLN A 405 7.02 -10.87 -11.20
C GLN A 405 6.39 -12.20 -10.78
N SER A 406 6.12 -12.38 -9.48
CA SER A 406 5.58 -13.63 -8.96
C SER A 406 4.05 -13.76 -9.07
N GLN A 407 3.29 -12.66 -9.02
CA GLN A 407 1.83 -12.68 -8.93
C GLN A 407 1.10 -12.13 -10.15
N TYR A 408 1.59 -11.05 -10.77
CA TYR A 408 0.88 -10.42 -11.89
C TYR A 408 0.65 -11.36 -13.08
N PRO A 409 1.64 -12.20 -13.51
CA PRO A 409 1.39 -13.19 -14.57
C PRO A 409 0.29 -14.20 -14.22
N LYS A 410 0.18 -14.62 -12.95
CA LYS A 410 -0.85 -15.57 -12.50
C LYS A 410 -2.24 -14.95 -12.59
N ILE A 411 -2.38 -13.69 -12.20
CA ILE A 411 -3.62 -12.92 -12.34
C ILE A 411 -4.01 -12.83 -13.81
N CYS A 412 -3.07 -12.50 -14.70
CA CYS A 412 -3.34 -12.39 -16.15
C CYS A 412 -3.68 -13.73 -16.81
N GLN A 413 -3.27 -14.87 -16.24
CA GLN A 413 -3.61 -16.20 -16.78
C GLN A 413 -5.04 -16.62 -16.45
N GLN A 414 -5.66 -16.05 -15.41
CA GLN A 414 -7.06 -16.26 -15.10
C GLN A 414 -7.91 -15.49 -16.11
N ARG A 415 -8.21 -16.13 -17.24
CA ARG A 415 -9.01 -15.52 -18.30
C ARG A 415 -10.44 -15.31 -17.81
N ASP A 416 -10.78 -14.04 -17.61
CA ASP A 416 -12.16 -13.59 -17.50
C ASP A 416 -12.53 -12.88 -18.81
N TYR A 417 -13.54 -13.40 -19.50
CA TYR A 417 -14.05 -12.80 -20.74
C TYR A 417 -15.23 -11.86 -20.49
N PHE A 418 -15.52 -11.57 -19.22
CA PHE A 418 -16.56 -10.61 -18.86
C PHE A 418 -16.15 -9.19 -19.24
N ASP A 419 -17.03 -8.52 -19.99
CA ASP A 419 -16.94 -7.10 -20.30
C ASP A 419 -18.30 -6.44 -20.01
N PRO A 420 -18.36 -5.38 -19.19
CA PRO A 420 -19.58 -4.63 -18.96
C PRO A 420 -20.18 -4.04 -20.25
N ALA A 421 -19.36 -3.82 -21.28
CA ALA A 421 -19.83 -3.39 -22.58
C ALA A 421 -20.64 -4.48 -23.29
N GLY A 422 -20.62 -5.74 -22.85
CA GLY A 422 -21.34 -6.86 -23.46
C GLY A 422 -20.45 -7.81 -24.25
N SER A 423 -21.05 -8.70 -25.04
CA SER A 423 -20.36 -9.70 -25.87
C SER A 423 -20.66 -9.52 -27.36
N PHE A 424 -19.81 -10.07 -28.22
CA PHE A 424 -19.94 -9.94 -29.68
C PHE A 424 -19.94 -11.31 -30.35
N ILE A 425 -21.04 -11.63 -31.04
CA ILE A 425 -21.21 -12.87 -31.79
C ILE A 425 -20.97 -12.57 -33.26
N ILE A 426 -19.98 -13.23 -33.85
CA ILE A 426 -19.53 -12.96 -35.22
C ILE A 426 -19.92 -14.14 -36.11
N THR A 427 -20.63 -13.86 -37.19
CA THR A 427 -20.97 -14.86 -38.20
C THR A 427 -20.68 -14.35 -39.60
N ILE A 428 -20.55 -15.27 -40.56
CA ILE A 428 -20.44 -14.93 -41.98
C ILE A 428 -21.73 -15.38 -42.67
N GLN A 429 -22.49 -14.43 -43.22
CA GLN A 429 -23.74 -14.69 -43.91
C GLN A 429 -23.86 -13.79 -45.14
N ASN A 430 -24.46 -14.27 -46.22
CA ASN A 430 -24.78 -13.47 -47.41
C ASN A 430 -23.60 -12.62 -47.96
N ASN A 431 -22.39 -13.18 -47.94
CA ASN A 431 -21.16 -12.48 -48.35
C ASN A 431 -20.79 -11.26 -47.48
N GLN A 432 -21.17 -11.26 -46.22
CA GLN A 432 -20.84 -10.25 -45.22
C GLN A 432 -20.48 -10.90 -43.89
N ILE A 433 -19.68 -10.19 -43.10
CA ILE A 433 -19.48 -10.43 -41.67
C ILE A 433 -20.63 -9.72 -40.95
N ILE A 434 -21.31 -10.45 -40.07
CA ILE A 434 -22.37 -9.96 -39.19
C ILE A 434 -21.83 -10.04 -37.75
N VAL A 435 -22.00 -8.98 -36.98
CA VAL A 435 -21.59 -8.91 -35.57
C VAL A 435 -22.79 -8.51 -34.74
N GLU A 436 -23.32 -9.44 -33.95
CA GLU A 436 -24.39 -9.17 -32.99
C GLU A 436 -23.77 -8.80 -31.65
N HIS A 437 -24.20 -7.66 -31.10
CA HIS A 437 -23.75 -7.17 -29.81
C HIS A 437 -24.81 -7.48 -28.76
N THR A 438 -24.42 -8.19 -27.70
CA THR A 438 -25.33 -8.69 -26.67
C THR A 438 -25.04 -8.09 -25.31
N THR A 439 -26.08 -7.92 -24.49
CA THR A 439 -25.94 -7.51 -23.08
C THR A 439 -25.14 -8.53 -22.27
N PRO A 440 -24.36 -8.07 -21.26
CA PRO A 440 -23.73 -8.99 -20.33
C PRO A 440 -24.81 -9.75 -19.53
N GLY A 441 -24.63 -11.07 -19.40
CA GLY A 441 -25.52 -11.94 -18.62
C GLY A 441 -26.77 -12.41 -19.37
N SER A 442 -27.68 -11.49 -19.76
CA SER A 442 -28.96 -11.89 -20.40
C SER A 442 -28.82 -12.32 -21.86
N GLY A 443 -27.76 -11.86 -22.56
CA GLY A 443 -27.51 -12.23 -23.96
C GLY A 443 -28.48 -11.59 -24.96
N GLU A 444 -29.21 -10.55 -24.54
CA GLU A 444 -30.14 -9.83 -25.41
C GLU A 444 -29.35 -9.04 -26.46
N VAL A 445 -29.71 -9.20 -27.73
CA VAL A 445 -29.08 -8.46 -28.84
C VAL A 445 -29.54 -7.01 -28.80
N VAL A 446 -28.60 -6.10 -28.54
CA VAL A 446 -28.84 -4.66 -28.43
C VAL A 446 -28.38 -3.88 -29.66
N ASN A 447 -27.48 -4.45 -30.46
CA ASN A 447 -27.03 -3.86 -31.71
C ASN A 447 -26.56 -4.92 -32.70
N CYS A 448 -26.48 -4.56 -33.98
CA CYS A 448 -25.97 -5.43 -35.03
C CYS A 448 -25.16 -4.63 -36.06
N TYR A 449 -23.94 -5.06 -36.31
CA TYR A 449 -23.04 -4.49 -37.31
C TYR A 449 -22.91 -5.43 -38.50
N SER A 450 -22.78 -4.90 -39.71
CA SER A 450 -22.55 -5.71 -40.90
C SER A 450 -21.58 -5.04 -41.86
N GLY A 451 -20.73 -5.84 -42.51
CA GLY A 451 -19.70 -5.33 -43.39
C GLY A 451 -18.83 -6.42 -44.00
N LYS A 452 -17.83 -6.02 -44.79
CA LYS A 452 -16.85 -6.95 -45.36
C LYS A 452 -15.43 -6.77 -44.83
N SER A 453 -15.17 -5.63 -44.18
CA SER A 453 -13.84 -5.24 -43.72
C SER A 453 -13.78 -5.29 -42.20
N ALA A 454 -12.83 -6.05 -41.66
CA ALA A 454 -12.59 -6.15 -40.24
C ALA A 454 -12.28 -4.78 -39.65
N ASN A 455 -11.39 -4.02 -40.29
CA ASN A 455 -11.00 -2.69 -39.82
C ASN A 455 -12.21 -1.74 -39.72
N LYS A 456 -13.07 -1.68 -40.75
CA LYS A 456 -14.27 -0.81 -40.71
C LYS A 456 -15.23 -1.21 -39.59
N LEU A 457 -15.44 -2.51 -39.39
CA LEU A 457 -16.30 -3.03 -38.32
C LEU A 457 -15.69 -2.72 -36.95
N SER A 458 -14.39 -2.97 -36.76
CA SER A 458 -13.69 -2.63 -35.51
C SER A 458 -13.77 -1.14 -35.19
N GLN A 459 -13.64 -0.26 -36.17
CA GLN A 459 -13.77 1.20 -35.98
C GLN A 459 -15.19 1.59 -35.58
N GLN A 460 -16.21 1.01 -36.22
CA GLN A 460 -17.60 1.30 -35.87
C GLN A 460 -17.90 0.84 -34.43
N ILE A 461 -17.48 -0.37 -34.07
CA ILE A 461 -17.67 -0.91 -32.72
C ILE A 461 -16.91 -0.07 -31.69
N PHE A 462 -15.69 0.38 -32.00
CA PHE A 462 -14.93 1.27 -31.12
C PHE A 462 -15.65 2.60 -30.86
N ILE A 463 -16.24 3.20 -31.90
CA ILE A 463 -17.00 4.45 -31.78
C ILE A 463 -18.26 4.25 -30.94
N ASP A 464 -18.98 3.14 -31.18
CA ASP A 464 -20.28 2.89 -30.55
C ASP A 464 -20.14 2.31 -29.13
N CYS A 465 -18.99 1.71 -28.80
CA CYS A 465 -18.70 1.09 -27.50
C CYS A 465 -17.48 1.73 -26.81
N PRO A 466 -17.55 3.00 -26.34
CA PRO A 466 -16.42 3.70 -25.72
C PRO A 466 -15.94 3.07 -24.39
N GLY A 467 -16.74 2.19 -23.79
CA GLY A 467 -16.39 1.44 -22.56
C GLY A 467 -15.79 0.05 -22.81
N LEU A 468 -15.61 -0.37 -24.08
CA LEU A 468 -15.08 -1.69 -24.42
C LEU A 468 -13.67 -1.88 -23.85
N GLN A 469 -13.46 -2.99 -23.14
CA GLN A 469 -12.15 -3.27 -22.57
C GLN A 469 -11.11 -3.51 -23.66
N VAL A 470 -9.88 -3.05 -23.42
CA VAL A 470 -8.78 -3.16 -24.41
C VAL A 470 -8.49 -4.62 -24.77
N SER A 471 -8.50 -5.53 -23.80
CA SER A 471 -8.33 -6.97 -24.02
C SER A 471 -9.41 -7.52 -24.96
N HIS A 472 -10.66 -7.11 -24.76
CA HIS A 472 -11.78 -7.53 -25.58
C HIS A 472 -11.72 -6.93 -26.99
N ALA A 473 -11.31 -5.66 -27.12
CA ALA A 473 -11.06 -5.02 -28.40
C ALA A 473 -9.95 -5.72 -29.21
N LEU A 474 -8.87 -6.15 -28.55
CA LEU A 474 -7.80 -6.94 -29.18
C LEU A 474 -8.29 -8.29 -29.68
N TYR A 475 -9.08 -9.00 -28.86
CA TYR A 475 -9.73 -10.25 -29.26
C TYR A 475 -10.66 -10.03 -30.47
N LEU A 476 -11.54 -9.03 -30.39
CA LEU A 476 -12.53 -8.72 -31.43
C LEU A 476 -11.85 -8.39 -32.75
N GLY A 477 -10.77 -7.59 -32.74
CA GLY A 477 -9.98 -7.31 -33.93
C GLY A 477 -9.40 -8.57 -34.57
N GLY A 478 -8.92 -9.53 -33.77
CA GLY A 478 -8.43 -10.82 -34.24
C GLY A 478 -9.51 -11.68 -34.87
N GLU A 479 -10.67 -11.83 -34.21
CA GLU A 479 -11.80 -12.60 -34.74
C GLU A 479 -12.36 -12.00 -36.03
N LEU A 480 -12.54 -10.67 -36.07
CA LEU A 480 -12.98 -9.96 -37.28
C LEU A 480 -12.01 -10.15 -38.44
N GLN A 481 -10.69 -10.12 -38.17
CA GLN A 481 -9.69 -10.34 -39.21
C GLN A 481 -9.75 -11.77 -39.76
N LYS A 482 -9.96 -12.79 -38.91
CA LYS A 482 -10.19 -14.17 -39.36
C LYS A 482 -11.46 -14.27 -40.22
N ALA A 483 -12.54 -13.61 -39.80
CA ALA A 483 -13.79 -13.61 -40.56
C ALA A 483 -13.63 -12.94 -41.93
N GLU A 484 -12.89 -11.83 -42.02
CA GLU A 484 -12.58 -11.16 -43.29
C GLU A 484 -11.75 -12.06 -44.22
N ILE A 485 -10.72 -12.74 -43.70
CA ILE A 485 -9.90 -13.68 -44.49
C ILE A 485 -10.77 -14.80 -45.07
N ALA A 486 -11.60 -15.45 -44.24
CA ALA A 486 -12.49 -16.51 -44.69
C ALA A 486 -13.54 -16.01 -45.70
N LEU A 487 -14.04 -14.78 -45.53
CA LEU A 487 -14.98 -14.16 -46.46
C LEU A 487 -14.35 -13.89 -47.84
N LEU A 488 -13.08 -13.48 -47.88
CA LEU A 488 -12.35 -13.21 -49.12
C LEU A 488 -11.91 -14.50 -49.83
N MET A 489 -11.60 -15.54 -49.07
CA MET A 489 -11.05 -16.82 -49.56
C MET A 489 -12.03 -17.99 -49.35
N LYS A 490 -13.29 -17.79 -49.76
CA LYS A 490 -14.43 -18.69 -49.44
C LYS A 490 -14.25 -20.15 -49.83
N GLN A 491 -13.36 -20.46 -50.77
CA GLN A 491 -13.12 -21.83 -51.23
C GLN A 491 -12.02 -22.53 -50.43
N ASP A 492 -11.24 -21.77 -49.66
CA ASP A 492 -10.02 -22.23 -49.00
C ASP A 492 -10.14 -22.22 -47.47
N PHE A 493 -11.04 -21.41 -46.91
CA PHE A 493 -11.12 -21.22 -45.46
C PHE A 493 -12.55 -21.21 -44.90
N ILE A 494 -12.72 -21.84 -43.74
CA ILE A 494 -13.95 -21.83 -42.94
C ILE A 494 -13.69 -21.07 -41.64
N TYR A 495 -14.55 -20.10 -41.36
CA TYR A 495 -14.56 -19.35 -40.11
C TYR A 495 -15.53 -19.98 -39.10
N GLU A 496 -15.04 -20.16 -37.88
CA GLU A 496 -15.80 -20.49 -36.68
C GLU A 496 -15.19 -19.65 -35.57
N GLN A 497 -15.99 -18.83 -34.89
CA GLN A 497 -15.52 -17.96 -33.82
C GLN A 497 -14.84 -18.80 -32.71
N ASP A 498 -13.81 -18.24 -32.07
CA ASP A 498 -12.99 -18.90 -31.04
C ASP A 498 -12.18 -20.11 -31.50
N LYS A 499 -12.27 -20.49 -32.79
CA LYS A 499 -11.45 -21.55 -33.37
C LYS A 499 -10.36 -20.99 -34.29
N PRO A 500 -9.23 -21.71 -34.45
CA PRO A 500 -8.33 -21.47 -35.56
C PRO A 500 -9.07 -21.56 -36.90
N ILE A 501 -8.66 -20.75 -37.87
CA ILE A 501 -9.22 -20.81 -39.24
C ILE A 501 -8.94 -22.20 -39.83
N LYS A 502 -9.96 -22.88 -40.35
CA LYS A 502 -9.81 -24.22 -40.94
C LYS A 502 -9.59 -24.10 -42.43
N VAL A 503 -8.65 -24.88 -42.97
CA VAL A 503 -8.43 -24.99 -44.42
C VAL A 503 -9.35 -26.06 -44.99
N THR A 504 -10.08 -25.76 -46.05
CA THR A 504 -10.77 -26.77 -46.85
C THR A 504 -9.72 -27.51 -47.68
N ASN A 505 -9.46 -28.78 -47.37
CA ASN A 505 -8.43 -29.60 -48.02
C ASN A 505 -8.43 -29.43 -49.55
N PHE A 506 -7.27 -29.07 -50.11
CA PHE A 506 -6.99 -29.20 -51.53
C PHE A 506 -7.24 -30.65 -51.96
N ILE A 507 -8.06 -30.81 -52.99
CA ILE A 507 -8.05 -32.01 -53.82
C ILE A 507 -6.61 -32.14 -54.34
N THR A 508 -5.88 -33.16 -53.89
CA THR A 508 -4.70 -33.66 -54.61
C THR A 508 -5.13 -33.97 -56.03
N GLN A 509 -4.67 -33.17 -57.00
CA GLN A 509 -4.56 -33.59 -58.40
C GLN A 509 -3.17 -34.17 -58.62
#